data_AF-A0AAV5A945-F1
#
_entry.id   AF-A0AAV5A945-F1
#
_cell.length_a   1.000
_cell.length_b   1.000
_cell.length_c   1.000
_cell.angle_alpha   90.00
_cell.angle_beta   90.00
_cell.angle_gamma   90.00
#
_symmetry.space_group_name_H-M   'P 1'
#
loop_
_entity.id
_entity.type
_entity.pdbx_description
1 polymer ?
#
loop_
_entity_poly.entity_id
_entity_poly.type
_entity_poly.pdbx_seq_one_letter_code
_entity_poly.pdbx_strand_id
1 'polypeptide(L)'
;MSYSMASSILRFSSKYMAHSIRKQVIEQFKHVIPQSFGEVGHTKSYTQVFGSDEPQPHPFQLLSLFRECKLMSFLPWTYYTVCSLGFEKICQGDTTHDGKEIRLDADDTRIALLGWKTLCQMTHDIRRLAINSNFCKTGSCSNDTMRLVWTQRATSTFQSEAMEEWEMFKVLAYPGKPVEKSLYDGYQFTLSHGRPCGCCTMAWLKEEKKGRAKVWLQLPGIFGLPDWDIETRGKVVTGIRFLNSALEADLVPMYAIFQMD
;
A
#
# COMPACT_ATOMS: atom_id res chain seq x y z
N MET A 1 -13.52 -17.13 14.63
CA MET A 1 -14.61 -16.17 14.89
C MET A 1 -14.89 -15.47 13.58
N SER A 2 -16.12 -15.45 13.09
CA SER A 2 -16.44 -14.86 11.80
C SER A 2 -16.33 -13.33 11.80
N TYR A 3 -16.26 -12.69 10.63
CA TYR A 3 -16.19 -11.23 10.55
C TYR A 3 -17.51 -10.60 11.02
N SER A 4 -18.65 -11.18 10.62
CA SER A 4 -19.97 -10.76 11.08
C SER A 4 -20.06 -10.79 12.62
N MET A 5 -19.60 -11.89 13.23
CA MET A 5 -19.54 -12.04 14.69
C MET A 5 -18.59 -11.00 15.33
N ALA A 6 -17.38 -10.84 14.78
CA ALA A 6 -16.40 -9.88 15.28
C ALA A 6 -16.94 -8.44 15.24
N SER A 7 -17.57 -8.04 14.12
CA SER A 7 -18.15 -6.71 13.96
C SER A 7 -19.31 -6.46 14.93
N SER A 8 -20.16 -7.47 15.16
CA SER A 8 -21.28 -7.40 16.10
C SER A 8 -20.80 -7.27 17.55
N ILE A 9 -19.81 -8.07 17.94
CA ILE A 9 -19.17 -7.99 19.26
C ILE A 9 -18.50 -6.64 19.46
N LEU A 10 -17.85 -6.11 18.41
CA LEU A 10 -17.17 -4.82 18.50
C LEU A 10 -18.17 -3.67 18.72
N ARG A 11 -19.29 -3.65 18.02
CA ARG A 11 -20.38 -2.67 18.24
C ARG A 11 -20.99 -2.80 19.63
N PHE A 12 -21.34 -4.03 20.02
CA PHE A 12 -21.92 -4.32 21.33
C PHE A 12 -20.98 -3.87 22.46
N SER A 13 -19.72 -4.29 22.40
CA SER A 13 -18.73 -3.94 23.43
C SER A 13 -18.40 -2.45 23.47
N SER A 14 -18.53 -1.72 22.35
CA SER A 14 -18.45 -0.25 22.31
C SER A 14 -19.60 0.41 23.09
N LYS A 15 -20.82 -0.11 22.93
CA LYS A 15 -22.04 0.44 23.54
C LYS A 15 -22.12 0.13 25.04
N TYR A 16 -21.76 -1.09 25.45
CA TYR A 16 -21.88 -1.56 26.83
C TYR A 16 -20.56 -1.53 27.61
N MET A 17 -19.51 -0.91 27.07
CA MET A 17 -18.19 -0.77 27.72
C MET A 17 -17.57 -2.09 28.18
N ALA A 18 -17.81 -3.18 27.44
CA ALA A 18 -17.25 -4.49 27.72
C ALA A 18 -15.78 -4.57 27.26
N HIS A 19 -14.88 -3.91 27.99
CA HIS A 19 -13.49 -3.68 27.59
C HIS A 19 -12.68 -4.95 27.30
N SER A 20 -12.87 -6.02 28.07
CA SER A 20 -12.12 -7.27 27.90
C SER A 20 -12.39 -7.93 26.55
N ILE A 21 -13.67 -8.08 26.20
CA ILE A 21 -14.10 -8.67 24.93
C ILE A 21 -13.73 -7.74 23.77
N ARG A 22 -13.92 -6.43 23.93
CA ARG A 22 -13.49 -5.43 22.95
C ARG A 22 -12.01 -5.57 22.59
N LYS A 23 -11.14 -5.69 23.61
CA LYS A 23 -9.70 -5.85 23.43
C LYS A 23 -9.38 -7.10 22.62
N GLN A 24 -10.02 -8.24 22.92
CA GLN A 24 -9.81 -9.47 22.17
C GLN A 24 -10.16 -9.34 20.69
N VAL A 25 -11.28 -8.69 20.36
CA VAL A 25 -11.66 -8.45 18.96
C VAL A 25 -10.70 -7.49 18.25
N ILE A 26 -10.26 -6.42 18.93
CA ILE A 26 -9.26 -5.49 18.40
C ILE A 26 -7.95 -6.21 18.08
N GLU A 27 -7.48 -7.12 18.94
CA GLU A 27 -6.28 -7.92 18.67
C GLU A 27 -6.43 -8.80 17.43
N GLN A 28 -7.62 -9.31 17.12
CA GLN A 28 -7.85 -10.03 15.85
C GLN A 28 -7.69 -9.10 14.65
N PHE A 29 -8.25 -7.89 14.69
CA PHE A 29 -8.08 -6.91 13.61
C PHE A 29 -6.62 -6.47 13.41
N LYS A 30 -5.81 -6.43 14.48
CA LYS A 30 -4.37 -6.15 14.37
C LYS A 30 -3.60 -7.20 13.54
N HIS A 31 -4.13 -8.42 13.37
CA HIS A 31 -3.48 -9.43 12.53
C HIS A 31 -3.71 -9.23 11.03
N VAL A 32 -4.78 -8.52 10.64
CA VAL A 32 -5.11 -8.22 9.22
C VAL A 32 -4.72 -6.80 8.81
N ILE A 33 -4.50 -5.90 9.77
CA ILE A 33 -4.10 -4.52 9.54
C ILE A 33 -2.62 -4.36 9.90
N PRO A 34 -1.75 -3.92 8.97
CA PRO A 34 -0.35 -3.74 9.27
C PRO A 34 -0.19 -2.66 10.35
N GLN A 35 0.61 -2.95 11.37
CA GLN A 35 0.94 -2.01 12.44
C GLN A 35 2.26 -1.27 12.17
N SER A 36 3.00 -1.72 11.16
CA SER A 36 4.26 -1.12 10.72
C SER A 36 4.43 -1.27 9.21
N PHE A 37 5.28 -0.43 8.61
CA PHE A 37 5.61 -0.53 7.19
C PHE A 37 6.20 -1.90 6.81
N GLY A 38 6.99 -2.51 7.70
CA GLY A 38 7.59 -3.82 7.48
C GLY A 38 6.58 -4.98 7.50
N GLU A 39 5.40 -4.79 8.08
CA GLU A 39 4.31 -5.78 8.08
C GLU A 39 3.44 -5.68 6.81
N VAL A 40 3.58 -4.61 6.03
CA VAL A 40 2.73 -4.43 4.84
C VAL A 40 3.00 -5.55 3.84
N GLY A 41 1.95 -6.31 3.51
CA GLY A 41 2.01 -7.50 2.65
C GLY A 41 2.48 -8.78 3.36
N HIS A 42 2.76 -8.73 4.66
CA HIS A 42 2.99 -9.88 5.53
C HIS A 42 1.86 -10.12 6.54
N THR A 43 0.82 -9.28 6.51
CA THR A 43 -0.38 -9.46 7.33
C THR A 43 -1.14 -10.71 6.92
N LYS A 44 -1.84 -11.31 7.89
CA LYS A 44 -2.75 -12.42 7.59
C LYS A 44 -3.89 -11.94 6.71
N SER A 45 -4.39 -12.81 5.84
CA SER A 45 -5.62 -12.51 5.09
C SER A 45 -6.82 -12.48 6.03
N TYR A 46 -7.90 -11.82 5.62
CA TYR A 46 -9.18 -11.87 6.35
C TYR A 46 -9.67 -13.30 6.53
N THR A 47 -9.51 -14.15 5.51
CA THR A 47 -9.90 -15.57 5.59
C THR A 47 -9.10 -16.36 6.61
N GLN A 48 -7.82 -16.05 6.81
CA GLN A 48 -6.97 -16.69 7.81
C GLN A 48 -7.36 -16.30 9.25
N VAL A 49 -7.90 -15.10 9.46
CA VAL A 49 -8.25 -14.59 10.80
C VAL A 49 -9.71 -14.84 11.15
N PHE A 50 -10.61 -14.64 10.18
CA PHE A 50 -12.07 -14.71 10.39
C PHE A 50 -12.72 -15.99 9.83
N GLY A 51 -11.94 -16.86 9.17
CA GLY A 51 -12.44 -18.08 8.54
C GLY A 51 -12.77 -17.90 7.05
N SER A 52 -12.84 -19.02 6.34
CA SER A 52 -13.12 -19.07 4.89
C SER A 52 -14.61 -19.01 4.54
N ASP A 53 -15.47 -19.26 5.52
CA ASP A 53 -16.91 -19.44 5.28
C ASP A 53 -17.64 -18.13 5.02
N GLU A 54 -17.00 -17.00 5.38
CA GLU A 54 -17.51 -15.66 5.07
C GLU A 54 -16.66 -14.98 3.99
N PRO A 55 -17.30 -14.26 3.07
CA PRO A 55 -16.61 -13.42 2.09
C PRO A 55 -15.85 -12.29 2.78
N GLN A 56 -14.75 -11.85 2.15
CA GLN A 56 -13.92 -10.80 2.73
C GLN A 56 -14.72 -9.51 2.89
N PRO A 57 -14.56 -8.81 4.04
CA PRO A 57 -15.28 -7.57 4.27
C PRO A 57 -14.84 -6.50 3.28
N HIS A 58 -15.81 -5.80 2.70
CA HIS A 58 -15.52 -4.72 1.77
C HIS A 58 -14.82 -3.55 2.50
N PRO A 59 -13.82 -2.87 1.93
CA PRO A 59 -13.12 -1.75 2.58
C PRO A 59 -14.04 -0.66 3.13
N PHE A 60 -15.16 -0.37 2.44
CA PHE A 60 -16.16 0.60 2.93
C PHE A 60 -16.82 0.13 4.24
N GLN A 61 -17.11 -1.16 4.38
CA GLN A 61 -17.71 -1.72 5.60
C GLN A 61 -16.74 -1.63 6.79
N LEU A 62 -15.46 -1.91 6.54
CA LEU A 62 -14.41 -1.77 7.55
C LEU A 62 -14.27 -0.32 7.99
N LEU A 63 -14.29 0.63 7.05
CA LEU A 63 -14.17 2.05 7.35
C LEU A 63 -15.32 2.51 8.25
N SER A 64 -16.56 2.21 7.86
CA SER A 64 -17.74 2.53 8.67
C SER A 64 -17.68 1.87 10.05
N LEU A 65 -17.28 0.60 10.14
CA LEU A 65 -17.15 -0.11 11.41
C LEU A 65 -16.13 0.55 12.35
N PHE A 66 -14.95 0.90 11.84
CA PHE A 66 -13.89 1.50 12.65
C PHE A 66 -14.22 2.93 13.08
N ARG A 67 -14.91 3.71 12.24
CA ARG A 67 -15.43 5.02 12.63
C ARG A 67 -16.49 4.90 13.72
N GLU A 68 -17.50 4.06 13.50
CA GLU A 68 -18.58 3.81 14.46
C GLU A 68 -18.03 3.39 15.83
N CYS A 69 -17.03 2.51 15.82
CA CYS A 69 -16.40 2.00 17.03
C CYS A 69 -15.24 2.88 17.55
N LYS A 70 -14.98 4.05 16.97
CA LYS A 70 -13.90 4.98 17.36
C LYS A 70 -12.50 4.33 17.40
N LEU A 71 -12.21 3.42 16.46
CA LEU A 71 -10.91 2.77 16.31
C LEU A 71 -9.99 3.59 15.41
N MET A 72 -9.61 4.78 15.87
CA MET A 72 -8.88 5.78 15.07
C MET A 72 -7.54 5.25 14.54
N SER A 73 -6.87 4.34 15.27
CA SER A 73 -5.59 3.75 14.86
C SER A 73 -5.67 2.89 13.59
N PHE A 74 -6.87 2.43 13.20
CA PHE A 74 -7.05 1.60 11.99
C PHE A 74 -7.45 2.43 10.77
N LEU A 75 -8.01 3.61 10.97
CA LEU A 75 -8.55 4.45 9.90
C LEU A 75 -7.52 4.81 8.81
N PRO A 76 -6.26 5.18 9.10
CA PRO A 76 -5.32 5.57 8.04
C PRO A 76 -5.09 4.44 7.03
N TRP A 77 -4.93 3.20 7.51
CA TRP A 77 -4.79 2.04 6.64
C TRP A 77 -6.08 1.75 5.89
N THR A 78 -7.23 1.83 6.56
CA THR A 78 -8.52 1.55 5.92
C THR A 78 -8.84 2.57 4.81
N TYR A 79 -8.61 3.86 5.02
CA TYR A 79 -8.73 4.86 3.95
C TYR A 79 -7.76 4.60 2.80
N TYR A 80 -6.53 4.18 3.09
CA TYR A 80 -5.60 3.76 2.06
C TYR A 80 -6.17 2.60 1.23
N THR A 81 -6.72 1.55 1.86
CA THR A 81 -7.35 0.43 1.14
C THR A 81 -8.58 0.86 0.33
N VAL A 82 -9.34 1.84 0.81
CA VAL A 82 -10.45 2.47 0.07
C VAL A 82 -9.93 3.20 -1.16
N CYS A 83 -8.86 3.99 -1.02
CA CYS A 83 -8.23 4.67 -2.15
C CYS A 83 -7.71 3.68 -3.20
N SER A 84 -7.27 2.50 -2.77
CA SER A 84 -6.82 1.43 -3.67
C SER A 84 -7.92 0.78 -4.50
N LEU A 85 -9.19 1.04 -4.22
CA LEU A 85 -10.29 0.58 -5.06
C LEU A 85 -10.43 1.40 -6.36
N GLY A 86 -9.88 2.61 -6.40
CA GLY A 86 -9.96 3.50 -7.57
C GLY A 86 -10.98 4.65 -7.40
N PHE A 87 -10.85 5.66 -8.26
CA PHE A 87 -11.62 6.89 -8.16
C PHE A 87 -13.12 6.67 -8.40
N GLU A 88 -13.47 5.86 -9.40
CA GLU A 88 -14.87 5.60 -9.76
C GLU A 88 -15.65 5.01 -8.59
N LYS A 89 -15.08 3.98 -7.94
CA LYS A 89 -15.70 3.30 -6.80
C LYS A 89 -15.88 4.21 -5.59
N ILE A 90 -14.94 5.13 -5.34
CA ILE A 90 -15.07 6.11 -4.26
C ILE A 90 -16.21 7.09 -4.55
N CYS A 91 -16.36 7.52 -5.81
CA CYS A 91 -17.39 8.49 -6.21
C CYS A 91 -18.79 7.88 -6.31
N GLN A 92 -18.92 6.71 -6.92
CA GLN A 92 -20.21 6.12 -7.28
C GLN A 92 -20.68 5.06 -6.28
N GLY A 93 -19.77 4.49 -5.49
CA GLY A 93 -20.01 3.29 -4.69
C GLY A 93 -19.39 2.04 -5.32
N ASP A 94 -19.53 0.92 -4.62
CA ASP A 94 -19.16 -0.39 -5.14
C ASP A 94 -20.28 -1.40 -4.85
N THR A 95 -20.17 -2.59 -5.44
CA THR A 95 -21.10 -3.68 -5.19
C THR A 95 -20.43 -4.74 -4.31
N THR A 96 -21.08 -5.10 -3.21
CA THR A 96 -20.62 -6.22 -2.36
C THR A 96 -20.77 -7.56 -3.08
N HIS A 97 -20.14 -8.62 -2.56
CA HIS A 97 -20.24 -9.98 -3.11
C HIS A 97 -21.70 -10.49 -3.21
N ASP A 98 -22.60 -10.00 -2.35
CA ASP A 98 -24.03 -10.30 -2.37
C ASP A 98 -24.83 -9.49 -3.40
N GLY A 99 -24.16 -8.69 -4.24
CA GLY A 99 -24.84 -7.81 -5.20
C GLY A 99 -25.43 -6.53 -4.58
N LYS A 100 -25.28 -6.33 -3.27
CA LYS A 100 -25.78 -5.13 -2.59
C LYS A 100 -24.85 -3.95 -2.83
N GLU A 101 -25.42 -2.85 -3.32
CA GLU A 101 -24.70 -1.58 -3.47
C GLU A 101 -24.29 -1.02 -2.10
N ILE A 102 -23.05 -0.56 -2.00
CA ILE A 102 -22.48 0.08 -0.82
C ILE A 102 -21.81 1.40 -1.21
N ARG A 103 -22.05 2.43 -0.40
CA ARG A 103 -21.49 3.77 -0.58
C ARG A 103 -20.88 4.28 0.71
N LEU A 104 -19.86 5.12 0.58
CA LEU A 104 -19.31 5.89 1.69
C LEU A 104 -20.26 7.04 2.05
N ASP A 105 -20.20 7.51 3.30
CA ASP A 105 -20.86 8.77 3.64
C ASP A 105 -20.14 9.96 2.96
N ALA A 106 -20.79 11.13 2.95
CA ALA A 106 -20.27 12.30 2.25
C ALA A 106 -18.92 12.79 2.80
N ASP A 107 -18.70 12.70 4.11
CA ASP A 107 -17.45 13.12 4.73
C ASP A 107 -16.32 12.15 4.41
N ASP A 108 -16.59 10.85 4.51
CA ASP A 108 -15.65 9.78 4.16
C ASP A 108 -15.29 9.80 2.68
N THR A 109 -16.26 10.06 1.80
CA THR A 109 -16.05 10.23 0.36
C THR A 109 -15.09 11.40 0.11
N ARG A 110 -15.33 12.55 0.74
CA ARG A 110 -14.47 13.73 0.62
C ARG A 110 -13.06 13.45 1.12
N ILE A 111 -12.90 12.81 2.27
CA ILE A 111 -11.59 12.45 2.84
C ILE A 111 -10.85 11.47 1.91
N ALA A 112 -11.55 10.43 1.44
CA ALA A 112 -10.97 9.44 0.53
C ALA A 112 -10.53 10.08 -0.80
N LEU A 113 -11.32 10.97 -1.40
CA LEU A 113 -10.94 11.64 -2.65
C LEU A 113 -9.72 12.57 -2.50
N LEU A 114 -9.64 13.33 -1.40
CA LEU A 114 -8.48 14.17 -1.12
C LEU A 114 -7.23 13.33 -0.86
N GLY A 115 -7.37 12.27 -0.08
CA GLY A 115 -6.28 11.34 0.19
C GLY A 115 -5.83 10.60 -1.07
N TRP A 116 -6.76 10.15 -1.90
CA TRP A 116 -6.51 9.54 -3.21
C TRP A 116 -5.66 10.46 -4.09
N LYS A 117 -6.09 11.71 -4.27
CA LYS A 117 -5.34 12.71 -5.04
C LYS A 117 -3.92 12.91 -4.51
N THR A 118 -3.77 13.00 -3.20
CA THR A 118 -2.48 13.18 -2.53
C THR A 118 -1.57 11.96 -2.73
N LEU A 119 -2.11 10.75 -2.56
CA LEU A 119 -1.38 9.50 -2.77
C LEU A 119 -0.92 9.36 -4.24
N CYS A 120 -1.75 9.74 -5.21
CA CYS A 120 -1.36 9.80 -6.62
C CYS A 120 -0.15 10.71 -6.84
N GLN A 121 -0.20 11.92 -6.28
CA GLN A 121 0.91 12.89 -6.38
C GLN A 121 2.19 12.36 -5.73
N MET A 122 2.10 11.79 -4.53
CA MET A 122 3.26 11.22 -3.84
C MET A 122 3.87 10.05 -4.61
N THR A 123 3.04 9.18 -5.18
CA THR A 123 3.49 8.05 -6.00
C THR A 123 4.26 8.54 -7.22
N HIS A 124 3.72 9.55 -7.90
CA HIS A 124 4.39 10.20 -9.02
C HIS A 124 5.74 10.79 -8.60
N ASP A 125 5.79 11.51 -7.48
CA ASP A 125 7.03 12.10 -6.98
C ASP A 125 8.09 11.05 -6.62
N ILE A 126 7.71 9.95 -5.97
CA ILE A 126 8.61 8.85 -5.64
C ILE A 126 9.24 8.28 -6.92
N ARG A 127 8.42 8.03 -7.95
CA ARG A 127 8.89 7.48 -9.22
C ARG A 127 9.77 8.47 -9.96
N ARG A 128 9.36 9.73 -10.05
CA ARG A 128 10.16 10.79 -10.67
C ARG A 128 11.53 10.91 -10.01
N LEU A 129 11.58 10.90 -8.68
CA LEU A 129 12.85 10.98 -7.92
C LEU A 129 13.71 9.75 -8.20
N ALA A 130 13.13 8.55 -8.14
CA ALA A 130 13.89 7.33 -8.32
C ALA A 130 14.40 7.12 -9.75
N ILE A 131 13.68 7.63 -10.75
CA ILE A 131 14.13 7.64 -12.15
C ILE A 131 15.24 8.68 -12.33
N ASN A 132 15.10 9.88 -11.77
CA ASN A 132 16.07 10.97 -11.96
C ASN A 132 17.37 10.81 -11.17
N SER A 133 17.44 9.90 -10.22
CA SER A 133 18.66 9.66 -9.47
C SER A 133 19.75 9.03 -10.35
N ASN A 134 20.88 9.73 -10.48
CA ASN A 134 22.06 9.33 -11.23
C ASN A 134 22.81 8.17 -10.53
N PHE A 135 22.25 6.97 -10.55
CA PHE A 135 22.80 5.84 -9.80
C PHE A 135 23.96 5.13 -10.50
N CYS A 136 23.92 5.06 -11.83
CA CYS A 136 24.98 4.41 -12.58
C CYS A 136 26.01 5.44 -13.02
N LYS A 137 27.09 5.56 -12.23
CA LYS A 137 28.26 6.40 -12.59
C LYS A 137 29.21 5.68 -13.55
N THR A 138 29.03 4.38 -13.76
CA THR A 138 29.80 3.63 -14.75
C THR A 138 29.29 4.06 -16.13
N GLY A 139 30.16 4.67 -16.93
CA GLY A 139 29.84 5.15 -18.29
C GLY A 139 29.35 4.06 -19.28
N SER A 140 29.24 2.81 -18.83
CA SER A 140 28.63 1.69 -19.54
C SER A 140 27.10 1.59 -19.38
N CYS A 141 26.46 2.43 -18.56
CA CYS A 141 25.00 2.51 -18.50
C CYS A 141 24.48 3.28 -19.73
N SER A 142 24.49 2.63 -20.87
CA SER A 142 24.18 3.16 -22.21
C SER A 142 22.72 3.57 -22.43
N ASN A 143 21.92 3.74 -21.38
CA ASN A 143 20.47 3.83 -21.52
C ASN A 143 19.85 5.06 -20.84
N ASP A 144 20.47 6.22 -21.03
CA ASP A 144 19.87 7.52 -20.69
C ASP A 144 18.54 7.73 -21.44
N THR A 145 18.44 7.22 -22.67
CA THR A 145 17.20 7.13 -23.45
C THR A 145 16.12 6.35 -22.72
N MET A 146 16.44 5.20 -22.11
CA MET A 146 15.48 4.45 -21.32
C MET A 146 15.01 5.18 -20.08
N ARG A 147 15.92 5.87 -19.40
CA ARG A 147 15.55 6.71 -18.26
C ARG A 147 14.55 7.79 -18.70
N LEU A 148 14.79 8.46 -19.83
CA LEU A 148 13.89 9.47 -20.38
C LEU A 148 12.54 8.88 -20.79
N VAL A 149 12.52 7.73 -21.45
CA VAL A 149 11.30 7.01 -21.84
C VAL A 149 10.46 6.65 -20.60
N TRP A 150 11.12 6.18 -19.54
CA TRP A 150 10.47 5.87 -18.28
C TRP A 150 9.95 7.10 -17.56
N THR A 151 10.72 8.19 -17.51
CA THR A 151 10.26 9.49 -16.99
C THR A 151 9.04 9.94 -17.79
N GLN A 152 9.12 9.93 -19.12
CA GLN A 152 8.05 10.37 -20.00
C GLN A 152 6.78 9.57 -19.75
N ARG A 153 6.87 8.24 -19.64
CA ARG A 153 5.72 7.39 -19.33
C ARG A 153 5.15 7.66 -17.94
N ALA A 154 6.01 7.72 -16.92
CA ALA A 154 5.60 8.06 -15.56
C ALA A 154 4.90 9.43 -15.46
N THR A 155 5.25 10.37 -16.35
CA THR A 155 4.61 11.69 -16.44
C THR A 155 3.38 11.73 -17.36
N SER A 156 3.31 10.89 -18.40
CA SER A 156 2.24 10.93 -19.41
C SER A 156 1.02 10.09 -19.07
N THR A 157 1.14 9.10 -18.19
CA THR A 157 0.04 8.22 -17.75
C THR A 157 -0.79 8.79 -16.59
N PHE A 158 -1.02 10.11 -16.58
CA PHE A 158 -1.98 10.75 -15.67
C PHE A 158 -3.45 10.59 -16.12
N GLN A 159 -3.72 9.85 -17.20
CA GLN A 159 -5.08 9.48 -17.59
C GLN A 159 -5.59 8.37 -16.66
N SER A 160 -6.83 8.50 -16.16
CA SER A 160 -7.38 7.67 -15.08
C SER A 160 -7.34 6.17 -15.36
N GLU A 161 -7.54 5.76 -16.62
CA GLU A 161 -7.52 4.35 -17.04
C GLU A 161 -6.14 3.69 -16.83
N ALA A 162 -5.06 4.41 -17.13
CA ALA A 162 -3.70 3.92 -16.88
C ALA A 162 -3.38 3.82 -15.37
N MET A 163 -4.11 4.56 -14.52
CA MET A 163 -3.97 4.46 -13.07
C MET A 163 -4.66 3.24 -12.46
N GLU A 164 -5.59 2.64 -13.20
CA GLU A 164 -6.28 1.40 -12.82
C GLU A 164 -5.54 0.16 -13.37
N GLU A 165 -5.00 0.23 -14.60
CA GLU A 165 -4.21 -0.87 -15.21
C GLU A 165 -2.87 -1.09 -14.52
N TRP A 166 -2.22 0.00 -14.11
CA TRP A 166 -1.01 -0.09 -13.31
C TRP A 166 -1.47 -0.23 -11.88
N GLU A 167 -1.07 -1.28 -11.17
CA GLU A 167 -1.35 -1.45 -9.73
C GLU A 167 -0.67 -0.37 -8.84
N MET A 168 -0.66 0.90 -9.27
CA MET A 168 -0.07 2.08 -8.67
C MET A 168 -0.61 2.36 -7.29
N PHE A 169 -1.85 1.98 -7.00
CA PHE A 169 -2.40 2.14 -5.67
C PHE A 169 -1.83 1.17 -4.64
N LYS A 170 -0.96 0.24 -5.04
CA LYS A 170 -0.12 -0.54 -4.13
C LYS A 170 1.17 0.20 -3.74
N VAL A 171 1.08 1.53 -3.56
CA VAL A 171 2.14 2.36 -2.94
C VAL A 171 2.70 1.71 -1.69
N LEU A 172 1.94 0.90 -0.97
CA LEU A 172 2.43 0.18 0.19
C LEU A 172 2.43 -1.35 -0.02
N ALA A 173 1.57 -1.88 -0.90
CA ALA A 173 1.21 -3.30 -0.90
C ALA A 173 2.16 -4.27 -1.65
N TYR A 174 3.49 -4.09 -1.61
CA TYR A 174 4.41 -5.12 -2.13
C TYR A 174 5.73 -5.20 -1.36
N PRO A 175 5.89 -6.18 -0.43
CA PRO A 175 7.15 -6.41 0.27
C PRO A 175 8.03 -7.52 -0.33
N GLY A 176 7.48 -8.43 -1.15
CA GLY A 176 8.08 -9.77 -1.25
C GLY A 176 8.84 -10.12 -2.53
N LYS A 177 8.42 -9.64 -3.70
CA LYS A 177 9.08 -9.96 -4.97
C LYS A 177 8.97 -8.76 -5.91
N PRO A 178 10.04 -8.32 -6.59
CA PRO A 178 9.86 -7.49 -7.77
C PRO A 178 8.87 -8.23 -8.66
N VAL A 179 7.90 -7.50 -9.17
CA VAL A 179 6.79 -8.07 -9.93
C VAL A 179 7.34 -8.57 -11.28
N GLU A 180 8.00 -9.72 -11.28
CA GLU A 180 8.47 -10.38 -12.50
C GLU A 180 7.29 -10.58 -13.45
N LYS A 181 6.09 -10.84 -12.93
CA LYS A 181 4.89 -11.13 -13.72
C LYS A 181 4.08 -9.93 -14.26
N SER A 182 4.09 -8.75 -13.64
CA SER A 182 3.47 -7.53 -14.25
C SER A 182 4.47 -6.70 -15.05
N LEU A 183 5.78 -6.94 -14.90
CA LEU A 183 6.75 -6.62 -15.94
C LEU A 183 6.53 -7.48 -17.20
N TYR A 184 5.75 -8.57 -17.11
CA TYR A 184 5.46 -9.47 -18.23
C TYR A 184 4.36 -8.95 -19.19
N ASP A 185 3.49 -8.03 -18.77
CA ASP A 185 2.60 -7.31 -19.71
C ASP A 185 3.28 -6.04 -20.26
N GLY A 186 4.27 -5.51 -19.54
CA GLY A 186 5.27 -4.60 -20.10
C GLY A 186 6.31 -5.27 -21.00
N TYR A 187 6.25 -6.60 -21.19
CA TYR A 187 7.31 -7.41 -21.79
C TYR A 187 7.64 -7.02 -23.23
N GLN A 188 6.63 -6.75 -24.06
CA GLN A 188 6.85 -6.25 -25.43
C GLN A 188 7.58 -4.89 -25.46
N PHE A 189 7.40 -4.06 -24.44
CA PHE A 189 8.07 -2.77 -24.35
C PHE A 189 9.51 -2.89 -23.83
N THR A 190 9.75 -3.72 -22.80
CA THR A 190 11.11 -4.05 -22.34
C THR A 190 11.94 -4.77 -23.39
N LEU A 191 11.31 -5.52 -24.30
CA LEU A 191 11.99 -6.15 -25.43
C LEU A 191 12.43 -5.11 -26.48
N SER A 192 11.66 -4.03 -26.68
CA SER A 192 11.94 -3.00 -27.69
C SER A 192 12.85 -1.87 -27.20
N HIS A 193 12.90 -1.62 -25.89
CA HIS A 193 13.67 -0.48 -25.34
C HIS A 193 14.77 -0.91 -24.33
N GLY A 194 14.88 -2.20 -24.01
CA GLY A 194 15.87 -2.74 -23.08
C GLY A 194 15.41 -2.76 -21.62
N ARG A 195 16.16 -3.42 -20.75
CA ARG A 195 15.94 -3.41 -19.29
C ARG A 195 16.94 -2.45 -18.64
N PRO A 196 16.60 -1.76 -17.53
CA PRO A 196 17.60 -1.04 -16.75
C PRO A 196 18.71 -2.00 -16.32
N CYS A 197 19.95 -1.52 -16.28
CA CYS A 197 21.03 -2.33 -15.72
C CYS A 197 20.75 -2.66 -14.24
N GLY A 198 21.36 -3.73 -13.73
CA GLY A 198 21.14 -4.17 -12.34
C GLY A 198 21.32 -3.03 -11.32
N CYS A 199 22.37 -2.21 -11.48
CA CYS A 199 22.62 -1.05 -10.60
C CYS A 199 21.46 -0.05 -10.58
N CYS A 200 20.90 0.31 -11.73
CA CYS A 200 19.76 1.23 -11.82
C CYS A 200 18.49 0.61 -11.21
N THR A 201 18.22 -0.66 -11.50
CA THR A 201 17.07 -1.38 -10.92
C THR A 201 17.17 -1.40 -9.40
N MET A 202 18.32 -1.76 -8.84
CA MET A 202 18.50 -1.83 -7.39
C MET A 202 18.33 -0.48 -6.70
N ALA A 203 18.87 0.56 -7.32
CA ALA A 203 18.81 1.89 -6.74
C ALA A 203 17.41 2.50 -6.87
N TRP A 204 16.67 2.23 -7.95
CA TRP A 204 15.25 2.53 -8.05
C TRP A 204 14.45 1.84 -6.94
N LEU A 205 14.59 0.53 -6.77
CA LEU A 205 13.89 -0.22 -5.72
C LEU A 205 14.18 0.35 -4.32
N LYS A 206 15.43 0.80 -4.08
CA LYS A 206 15.83 1.45 -2.83
C LYS A 206 15.10 2.77 -2.60
N GLU A 207 15.06 3.67 -3.57
CA GLU A 207 14.35 4.95 -3.43
C GLU A 207 12.83 4.78 -3.40
N GLU A 208 12.30 3.84 -4.16
CA GLU A 208 10.88 3.49 -4.08
C GLU A 208 10.55 3.02 -2.66
N LYS A 209 11.29 2.05 -2.11
CA LYS A 209 11.08 1.58 -0.72
C LYS A 209 11.16 2.71 0.31
N LYS A 210 12.12 3.63 0.20
CA LYS A 210 12.21 4.82 1.05
C LYS A 210 10.99 5.73 0.91
N GLY A 211 10.58 6.00 -0.33
CA GLY A 211 9.40 6.79 -0.66
C GLY A 211 8.13 6.19 -0.05
N ARG A 212 7.93 4.89 -0.21
CA ARG A 212 6.81 4.14 0.36
C ARG A 212 6.80 4.18 1.89
N ALA A 213 7.96 4.03 2.54
CA ALA A 213 8.08 4.18 3.99
C ALA A 213 7.71 5.60 4.47
N LYS A 214 8.06 6.63 3.69
CA LYS A 214 7.65 8.01 3.96
C LYS A 214 6.13 8.21 3.81
N VAL A 215 5.52 7.63 2.77
CA VAL A 215 4.05 7.64 2.59
C VAL A 215 3.37 6.99 3.78
N TRP A 216 3.85 5.81 4.22
CA TRP A 216 3.33 5.11 5.40
C TRP A 216 3.27 6.01 6.64
N LEU A 217 4.36 6.71 6.92
CA LEU A 217 4.44 7.65 8.04
C LEU A 217 3.46 8.81 7.92
N GLN A 218 3.19 9.26 6.70
CA GLN A 218 2.33 10.41 6.41
C GLN A 218 0.85 10.03 6.26
N LEU A 219 0.51 8.74 6.19
CA LEU A 219 -0.87 8.26 5.98
C LEU A 219 -1.91 8.96 6.88
N PRO A 220 -1.73 9.07 8.20
CA PRO A 220 -2.74 9.73 9.03
C PRO A 220 -2.95 11.19 8.61
N GLY A 221 -1.86 11.93 8.40
CA GLY A 221 -1.91 13.33 7.95
C GLY A 221 -2.55 13.51 6.58
N ILE A 222 -2.34 12.57 5.64
CA ILE A 222 -2.99 12.57 4.32
C ILE A 222 -4.51 12.56 4.44
N PHE A 223 -5.05 11.87 5.45
CA PHE A 223 -6.49 11.76 5.68
C PHE A 223 -7.02 12.70 6.78
N GLY A 224 -6.20 13.65 7.26
CA GLY A 224 -6.59 14.57 8.34
C GLY A 224 -6.85 13.89 9.68
N LEU A 225 -6.25 12.71 9.91
CA LEU A 225 -6.36 11.94 11.14
C LEU A 225 -5.22 12.28 12.10
N PRO A 226 -5.40 12.04 13.41
CA PRO A 226 -4.29 12.10 14.36
C PRO A 226 -3.16 11.17 13.94
N ASP A 227 -1.92 11.57 14.24
CA ASP A 227 -0.77 10.72 13.97
C ASP A 227 -0.90 9.33 14.59
N TRP A 228 -0.16 8.39 14.02
CA TRP A 228 0.05 7.06 14.58
C TRP A 228 0.30 7.16 16.09
N ASP A 229 -0.45 6.40 16.88
CA ASP A 229 -0.38 6.41 18.34
C ASP A 229 1.08 6.17 18.79
N ILE A 230 1.50 6.73 19.93
CA ILE A 230 2.92 6.76 20.33
C ILE A 230 3.52 5.34 20.37
N GLU A 231 2.73 4.35 20.75
CA GLU A 231 3.10 2.93 20.77
C GLU A 231 3.45 2.38 19.38
N THR A 232 2.77 2.86 18.33
CA THR A 232 3.04 2.49 16.94
C THR A 232 4.24 3.23 16.36
N ARG A 233 4.50 4.49 16.74
CA ARG A 233 5.68 5.25 16.29
C ARG A 233 7.00 4.60 16.69
N GLY A 234 7.09 4.07 17.91
CA GLY A 234 8.29 3.37 18.40
C GLY A 234 8.67 2.19 17.51
N LYS A 235 7.69 1.44 17.00
CA LYS A 235 7.90 0.32 16.07
C LYS A 235 8.32 0.80 14.68
N VAL A 236 7.79 1.92 14.20
CA VAL A 236 8.12 2.45 12.86
C VAL A 236 9.54 3.00 12.78
N VAL A 237 9.99 3.76 13.79
CA VAL A 237 11.38 4.30 13.81
C VAL A 237 12.41 3.18 13.90
N THR A 238 12.11 2.16 14.71
CA THR A 238 12.96 0.97 14.83
C THR A 238 12.98 0.18 13.52
N GLY A 239 11.82 0.05 12.86
CA GLY A 239 11.69 -0.56 11.54
C GLY A 239 12.50 0.16 10.45
N ILE A 240 12.48 1.49 10.36
CA ILE A 240 13.28 2.23 9.35
C ILE A 240 14.78 2.00 9.57
N ARG A 241 15.26 1.98 10.82
CA ARG A 241 16.65 1.66 11.14
C ARG A 241 17.01 0.22 10.76
N PHE A 242 16.14 -0.75 11.08
CA PHE A 242 16.31 -2.16 10.73
C PHE A 242 16.24 -2.40 9.21
N LEU A 243 15.42 -1.63 8.49
CA LEU A 243 15.24 -1.76 7.04
C LEU A 243 16.45 -1.22 6.28
N ASN A 244 17.10 -0.16 6.77
CA ASN A 244 18.35 0.31 6.19
C ASN A 244 19.46 -0.74 6.35
N SER A 245 19.53 -1.45 7.48
CA SER A 245 20.50 -2.55 7.67
C SER A 245 20.13 -3.84 6.92
N ALA A 246 18.84 -4.20 6.83
CA ALA A 246 18.40 -5.39 6.09
C ALA A 246 18.51 -5.22 4.57
N LEU A 247 18.32 -4.00 4.04
CA LEU A 247 18.64 -3.67 2.65
C LEU A 247 20.13 -3.84 2.32
N GLU A 248 21.02 -3.77 3.29
CA GLU A 248 22.44 -4.06 3.05
C GLU A 248 22.72 -5.57 3.07
N ALA A 249 21.92 -6.37 3.79
CA ALA A 249 22.08 -7.82 3.92
C ALA A 249 21.36 -8.64 2.82
N ASP A 250 20.12 -8.29 2.44
CA ASP A 250 19.29 -9.05 1.48
C ASP A 250 19.66 -8.81 0.01
N LEU A 251 20.52 -7.83 -0.28
CA LEU A 251 21.00 -7.55 -1.63
C LEU A 251 22.23 -8.37 -2.02
N VAL A 252 22.91 -8.97 -1.06
CA VAL A 252 24.11 -9.79 -1.28
C VAL A 252 23.81 -11.08 -2.08
N PRO A 253 22.69 -11.82 -1.88
CA PRO A 253 22.42 -13.05 -2.63
C PRO A 253 21.94 -12.81 -4.08
N MET A 254 21.32 -11.65 -4.38
CA MET A 254 20.83 -11.36 -5.74
C MET A 254 21.96 -11.13 -6.75
N TYR A 255 23.17 -10.77 -6.30
CA TYR A 255 24.34 -10.66 -7.16
C TYR A 255 24.76 -12.01 -7.79
N ALA A 256 24.44 -13.14 -7.16
CA ALA A 256 24.84 -14.46 -7.65
C ALA A 256 23.95 -14.98 -8.82
N ILE A 257 22.72 -14.49 -8.95
CA ILE A 257 21.77 -14.96 -9.97
C ILE A 257 21.96 -14.21 -11.30
N PHE A 258 22.44 -12.97 -11.27
CA PHE A 258 22.62 -12.13 -12.47
C PHE A 258 24.02 -12.20 -13.10
N GLN A 259 24.91 -13.07 -12.62
CA GLN A 259 26.26 -13.27 -13.17
C GLN A 259 26.42 -14.60 -13.94
N MET A 260 25.34 -15.34 -14.21
CA MET A 260 25.40 -16.65 -14.89
C MET A 260 24.96 -16.68 -16.36
N ASP A 261 24.68 -15.52 -16.99
CA ASP A 261 24.40 -15.43 -18.44
C ASP A 261 25.30 -14.39 -19.13
#